data_AF-A0A960PNG5-F1
#
_entry.id   AF-A0A960PNG5-F1
#
_cell.length_a   1.000
_cell.length_b   1.000
_cell.length_c   1.000
_cell.angle_alpha   90.00
_cell.angle_beta   90.00
_cell.angle_gamma   90.00
#
_symmetry.space_group_name_H-M   'P 1'
#
loop_
_entity.id
_entity.type
_entity.pdbx_description
1 polymer ?
#
loop_
_entity_poly.entity_id
_entity_poly.type
_entity_poly.pdbx_seq_one_letter_code
_entity_poly.pdbx_strand_id
1 'polypeptide(L)'
;PSTYRYGTVSGPTDTAYLGAWRRSDLEAIGGFDSRLIRNQDNELASRIRATGKTIWYDADAIVGYRNGRGLKAALAHHREFGLWRMAQRSHGQAGFDRRHLVALGAAGGAAVTGLGLLASPTGRKVVAATGAAAYVAAGLGAFRTARRLRSKRPDIIGPSFHPVGVALAPALATAINASWLSGVIQGRFMKPDETWSAR
;
A
#
# COMPACT_ATOMS: atom_id res chain seq x y z
N PRO A 1 3.92 -7.00 2.40
CA PRO A 1 4.56 -5.70 2.10
C PRO A 1 6.01 -5.97 1.67
N SER A 2 6.60 -5.06 0.89
CA SER A 2 8.01 -5.21 0.50
C SER A 2 8.96 -5.05 1.69
N THR A 3 10.07 -5.78 1.68
CA THR A 3 11.08 -5.78 2.76
C THR A 3 11.69 -4.41 2.99
N TYR A 4 11.88 -3.55 1.98
CA TYR A 4 12.46 -2.21 2.19
C TYR A 4 11.64 -1.31 3.14
N ARG A 5 10.36 -1.63 3.39
CA ARG A 5 9.47 -0.85 4.26
C ARG A 5 9.69 -1.10 5.76
N TYR A 6 10.25 -2.25 6.12
CA TYR A 6 10.35 -2.69 7.52
C TYR A 6 11.61 -3.55 7.80
N GLY A 7 12.45 -3.75 6.80
CA GLY A 7 13.67 -4.54 6.89
C GLY A 7 14.67 -3.89 7.82
N THR A 8 15.47 -4.73 8.47
CA THR A 8 16.57 -4.32 9.34
C THR A 8 17.90 -4.91 8.88
N VAL A 9 17.88 -5.63 7.76
CA VAL A 9 19.03 -6.31 7.17
C VAL A 9 18.98 -6.04 5.68
N SER A 10 20.11 -5.63 5.12
CA SER A 10 20.26 -5.38 3.69
C SER A 10 20.06 -6.67 2.91
N GLY A 11 19.46 -6.58 1.71
CA GLY A 11 19.18 -7.77 0.92
C GLY A 11 18.28 -7.54 -0.29
N PRO A 12 17.96 -8.59 -1.04
CA PRO A 12 17.08 -8.50 -2.20
C PRO A 12 15.69 -7.96 -1.84
N THR A 13 15.14 -7.13 -2.73
CA THR A 13 13.79 -6.56 -2.63
C THR A 13 13.09 -6.56 -4.00
N ASP A 14 11.76 -6.44 -3.99
CA ASP A 14 10.93 -6.36 -5.20
C ASP A 14 10.88 -4.96 -5.82
N THR A 15 11.16 -3.92 -5.02
CA THR A 15 11.17 -2.52 -5.43
C THR A 15 11.96 -1.70 -4.42
N ALA A 16 12.39 -0.50 -4.82
CA ALA A 16 13.11 0.45 -4.00
C ALA A 16 12.47 1.84 -4.17
N TYR A 17 11.94 2.40 -3.07
CA TYR A 17 11.55 3.81 -3.04
C TYR A 17 12.81 4.67 -2.90
N LEU A 18 12.99 5.66 -3.78
CA LEU A 18 14.19 6.52 -3.84
C LEU A 18 15.49 5.75 -4.14
N GLY A 19 15.42 4.73 -4.98
CA GLY A 19 16.59 3.94 -5.38
C GLY A 19 17.54 4.68 -6.34
N ALA A 20 18.82 4.31 -6.30
CA ALA A 20 19.80 4.64 -7.33
C ALA A 20 19.89 3.49 -8.34
N TRP A 21 20.00 3.82 -9.62
CA TRP A 21 20.00 2.83 -10.71
C TRP A 21 21.26 2.97 -11.56
N ARG A 22 21.82 1.84 -12.02
CA ARG A 22 22.92 1.87 -12.99
C ARG A 22 22.38 2.43 -14.31
N ARG A 23 23.07 3.42 -14.87
CA ARG A 23 22.70 4.05 -16.14
C ARG A 23 22.49 3.03 -17.26
N SER A 24 23.44 2.10 -17.41
CA SER A 24 23.38 1.04 -18.42
C SER A 24 22.12 0.16 -18.30
N ASP A 25 21.65 -0.07 -17.07
CA ASP A 25 20.45 -0.89 -16.83
C ASP A 25 19.19 -0.14 -17.24
N LEU A 26 19.14 1.17 -16.99
CA LEU A 26 18.03 2.03 -17.44
C LEU A 26 17.99 2.14 -18.95
N GLU A 27 19.13 2.42 -19.58
CA GLU A 27 19.22 2.54 -21.05
C GLU A 27 18.81 1.24 -21.74
N ALA A 28 19.23 0.08 -21.21
CA ALA A 28 18.89 -1.23 -21.77
C ALA A 28 17.39 -1.55 -21.75
N ILE A 29 16.60 -0.94 -20.86
CA ILE A 29 15.15 -1.17 -20.75
C ILE A 29 14.31 0.03 -21.19
N GLY A 30 14.93 1.10 -21.71
CA GLY A 30 14.23 2.30 -22.17
C GLY A 30 13.81 3.28 -21.06
N GLY A 31 14.44 3.23 -19.88
CA GLY A 31 14.19 4.18 -18.79
C GLY A 31 12.81 4.04 -18.16
N PHE A 32 12.29 5.13 -17.58
CA PHE A 32 10.95 5.19 -16.99
C PHE A 32 9.86 5.27 -18.07
N ASP A 33 8.74 4.60 -17.84
CA ASP A 33 7.56 4.74 -18.70
C ASP A 33 6.85 6.08 -18.43
N SER A 34 7.00 7.04 -19.34
CA SER A 34 6.43 8.39 -19.23
C SER A 34 4.90 8.41 -19.28
N ARG A 35 4.26 7.32 -19.72
CA ARG A 35 2.79 7.19 -19.72
C ARG A 35 2.23 6.96 -18.32
N LEU A 36 3.06 6.57 -17.36
CA LEU A 36 2.71 6.47 -15.95
C LEU A 36 3.16 7.73 -15.24
N ILE A 37 2.31 8.48 -14.53
CA ILE A 37 2.78 9.60 -13.67
C ILE A 37 3.00 9.12 -12.23
N ARG A 38 2.29 8.07 -11.83
CA ARG A 38 2.49 7.38 -10.55
C ARG A 38 2.81 5.93 -10.81
N ASN A 39 3.46 5.31 -9.82
CA ASN A 39 3.80 3.88 -9.84
C ASN A 39 4.85 3.51 -10.91
N GLN A 40 5.47 4.51 -11.56
CA GLN A 40 6.61 4.39 -12.47
C GLN A 40 7.78 3.61 -11.86
N ASP A 41 8.04 3.83 -10.57
CA ASP A 41 9.11 3.20 -9.80
C ASP A 41 8.90 1.69 -9.64
N ASN A 42 7.68 1.28 -9.30
CA ASN A 42 7.32 -0.14 -9.18
C ASN A 42 7.32 -0.84 -10.53
N GLU A 43 6.89 -0.15 -11.59
CA GLU A 43 6.93 -0.64 -12.95
C GLU A 43 8.38 -0.85 -13.42
N LEU A 44 9.24 0.16 -13.26
CA LEU A 44 10.66 0.09 -13.56
C LEU A 44 11.34 -1.05 -12.80
N ALA A 45 11.07 -1.16 -11.50
CA ALA A 45 11.59 -2.24 -10.66
C ALA A 45 11.16 -3.63 -11.15
N SER A 46 9.94 -3.75 -11.68
CA SER A 46 9.46 -5.00 -12.27
C SER A 46 10.21 -5.33 -13.56
N ARG A 47 10.41 -4.36 -14.46
CA ARG A 47 11.15 -4.56 -15.71
C ARG A 47 12.62 -4.91 -15.45
N ILE A 48 13.29 -4.23 -14.52
CA ILE A 48 14.66 -4.55 -14.14
C ILE A 48 14.77 -6.00 -13.66
N ARG A 49 13.88 -6.44 -12.77
CA ARG A 49 13.87 -7.83 -12.29
C ARG A 49 13.57 -8.84 -13.39
N ALA A 50 12.74 -8.48 -14.38
CA ALA A 50 12.48 -9.34 -15.53
C ALA A 50 13.74 -9.59 -16.39
N THR A 51 14.77 -8.74 -16.29
CA THR A 51 16.08 -8.98 -16.93
C THR A 51 17.01 -9.90 -16.12
N GLY A 52 16.52 -10.49 -15.01
CA GLY A 52 17.31 -11.34 -14.11
C GLY A 52 18.15 -10.57 -13.09
N LYS A 53 18.06 -9.23 -13.08
CA LYS A 53 18.80 -8.38 -12.13
C LYS A 53 18.11 -8.33 -10.77
N THR A 54 18.92 -8.17 -9.74
CA THR A 54 18.45 -8.02 -8.35
C THR A 54 18.38 -6.56 -7.96
N ILE A 55 17.28 -6.17 -7.33
CA ILE A 55 17.18 -4.87 -6.64
C ILE A 55 17.60 -5.09 -5.19
N TRP A 56 18.54 -4.29 -4.72
CA TRP A 56 19.11 -4.41 -3.38
C TRP A 56 18.53 -3.32 -2.47
N TYR A 57 17.98 -3.72 -1.34
CA TYR A 57 17.64 -2.84 -0.23
C TYR A 57 18.85 -2.71 0.68
N ASP A 58 19.24 -1.47 0.95
CA ASP A 58 20.27 -1.12 1.92
C ASP A 58 19.62 -0.63 3.22
N ALA A 59 19.83 -1.36 4.31
CA ALA A 59 19.28 -1.04 5.63
C ALA A 59 19.94 0.18 6.28
N ASP A 60 21.16 0.53 5.84
CA ASP A 60 21.93 1.67 6.35
C ASP A 60 21.64 2.97 5.57
N ALA A 61 20.89 2.88 4.47
CA ALA A 61 20.49 4.05 3.70
C ALA A 61 19.48 4.92 4.50
N ILE A 62 19.90 6.14 4.85
CA ILE A 62 19.07 7.08 5.62
C ILE A 62 18.41 8.08 4.67
N VAL A 63 17.09 8.19 4.76
CA VAL A 63 16.30 9.18 4.02
C VAL A 63 15.53 10.06 5.00
N GLY A 64 15.78 11.37 4.94
CA GLY A 64 14.96 12.36 5.62
C GLY A 64 13.58 12.43 4.96
N TYR A 65 12.54 12.00 5.67
CA TYR A 65 11.16 12.05 5.17
C TYR A 65 10.31 13.00 6.02
N ARG A 66 9.59 13.90 5.35
CA ARG A 66 8.61 14.78 5.99
C ARG A 66 7.26 14.58 5.33
N ASN A 67 6.30 14.04 6.07
CA ASN A 67 4.91 14.00 5.62
C ASN A 67 4.17 15.24 6.13
N GLY A 68 3.79 16.13 5.21
CA GLY A 68 2.95 17.30 5.51
C GLY A 68 1.46 17.11 5.19
N ARG A 69 1.02 15.90 4.84
CA ARG A 69 -0.35 15.66 4.34
C ARG A 69 -1.30 15.26 5.47
N GLY A 70 -2.43 15.95 5.56
CA GLY A 70 -3.55 15.53 6.40
C GLY A 70 -4.25 14.28 5.86
N LEU A 71 -5.14 13.68 6.67
CA LEU A 71 -5.85 12.43 6.34
C LEU A 71 -6.54 12.48 4.97
N LYS A 72 -7.24 13.57 4.64
CA LYS A 72 -7.91 13.75 3.34
C LYS A 72 -6.94 13.60 2.17
N ALA A 73 -5.78 14.26 2.25
CA ALA A 73 -4.75 14.18 1.22
C ALA A 73 -4.08 12.80 1.17
N ALA A 74 -3.93 12.12 2.31
CA ALA A 74 -3.44 10.74 2.36
C ALA A 74 -4.41 9.76 1.68
N LEU A 75 -5.72 9.89 1.90
CA LEU A 75 -6.73 9.07 1.24
C LEU A 75 -6.75 9.34 -0.27
N ALA A 76 -6.80 10.60 -0.69
CA ALA A 76 -6.73 10.97 -2.11
C ALA A 76 -5.49 10.35 -2.79
N HIS A 77 -4.33 10.40 -2.12
CA HIS A 77 -3.11 9.78 -2.63
C HIS A 77 -3.21 8.26 -2.79
N HIS A 78 -3.84 7.56 -1.85
CA HIS A 78 -4.04 6.11 -1.95
C HIS A 78 -5.05 5.74 -3.04
N ARG A 79 -6.11 6.54 -3.24
CA ARG A 79 -7.01 6.42 -4.40
C ARG A 79 -6.23 6.54 -5.71
N GLU A 80 -5.36 7.54 -5.83
CA GLU A 80 -4.51 7.69 -7.01
C GLU A 80 -3.65 6.45 -7.23
N PHE A 81 -3.02 5.87 -6.19
CA PHE A 81 -2.27 4.62 -6.36
C PHE A 81 -3.13 3.46 -6.88
N GLY A 82 -4.37 3.32 -6.43
CA GLY A 82 -5.28 2.29 -6.96
C GLY A 82 -5.62 2.52 -8.43
N LEU A 83 -5.88 3.77 -8.80
CA LEU A 83 -6.17 4.18 -10.17
C LEU A 83 -4.97 3.88 -11.09
N TRP A 84 -3.77 4.28 -10.70
CA TRP A 84 -2.55 4.09 -11.50
C TRP A 84 -2.09 2.62 -11.59
N ARG A 85 -2.55 1.75 -10.70
CA ARG A 85 -2.38 0.29 -10.82
C ARG A 85 -3.17 -0.27 -12.00
N MET A 86 -4.35 0.28 -12.29
CA MET A 86 -5.10 -0.07 -13.49
C MET A 86 -4.46 0.51 -14.75
N ALA A 87 -3.90 1.72 -14.70
CA ALA A 87 -3.13 2.31 -15.81
C ALA A 87 -1.94 1.42 -16.20
N GLN A 88 -1.15 1.00 -15.20
CA GLN A 88 -0.04 0.07 -15.38
C GLN A 88 -0.53 -1.22 -16.06
N ARG A 89 -1.65 -1.78 -15.59
CA ARG A 89 -2.24 -2.98 -16.20
C ARG A 89 -2.70 -2.74 -17.65
N SER A 90 -3.30 -1.60 -17.97
CA SER A 90 -3.73 -1.30 -19.35
C SER A 90 -2.56 -1.15 -20.32
N HIS A 91 -1.36 -0.83 -19.84
CA HIS A 91 -0.14 -0.80 -20.65
C HIS A 91 0.55 -2.18 -20.76
N GLY A 92 -0.12 -3.26 -20.36
CA GLY A 92 0.41 -4.62 -20.44
C GLY A 92 1.39 -4.99 -19.32
N GLN A 93 1.54 -4.14 -18.30
CA GLN A 93 2.49 -4.35 -17.20
C GLN A 93 1.80 -5.04 -16.00
N ALA A 94 2.61 -5.70 -15.16
CA ALA A 94 2.15 -6.36 -13.94
C ALA A 94 1.62 -5.35 -12.92
N GLY A 95 0.30 -5.15 -12.87
CA GLY A 95 -0.35 -4.19 -11.98
C GLY A 95 -0.60 -4.71 -10.55
N PHE A 96 -0.74 -6.03 -10.33
CA PHE A 96 -1.22 -6.58 -9.06
C PHE A 96 -0.44 -7.83 -8.59
N ASP A 97 -0.09 -7.84 -7.31
CA ASP A 97 0.42 -8.99 -6.57
C ASP A 97 -0.61 -9.59 -5.58
N ARG A 98 -0.33 -10.80 -5.08
CA ARG A 98 -1.09 -11.48 -3.99
C ARG A 98 -1.28 -10.61 -2.76
N ARG A 99 -0.35 -9.68 -2.46
CA ARG A 99 -0.43 -8.77 -1.31
C ARG A 99 -1.67 -7.86 -1.34
N HIS A 100 -2.22 -7.58 -2.52
CA HIS A 100 -3.41 -6.75 -2.68
C HIS A 100 -4.70 -7.47 -2.26
N LEU A 101 -4.69 -8.80 -2.14
CA LEU A 101 -5.80 -9.55 -1.58
C LEU A 101 -6.11 -9.14 -0.13
N VAL A 102 -5.08 -8.71 0.63
CA VAL A 102 -5.27 -8.17 1.97
C VAL A 102 -6.05 -6.85 1.94
N ALA A 103 -5.75 -5.97 0.98
CA ALA A 103 -6.47 -4.72 0.82
C ALA A 103 -7.93 -4.95 0.41
N LEU A 104 -8.16 -5.89 -0.52
CA LEU A 104 -9.50 -6.31 -0.93
C LEU A 104 -10.28 -6.95 0.22
N GLY A 105 -9.66 -7.86 0.97
CA GLY A 105 -10.28 -8.54 2.11
C GLY A 105 -10.65 -7.57 3.24
N ALA A 106 -9.79 -6.60 3.55
CA ALA A 106 -10.08 -5.58 4.56
C ALA A 106 -11.25 -4.68 4.17
N ALA A 107 -11.25 -4.17 2.92
CA ALA A 107 -12.35 -3.33 2.44
C ALA A 107 -13.67 -4.11 2.29
N GLY A 108 -13.61 -5.33 1.75
CA GLY A 108 -14.76 -6.21 1.58
C GLY A 108 -15.35 -6.66 2.91
N GLY A 109 -14.52 -7.06 3.88
CA GLY A 109 -14.96 -7.44 5.22
C GLY A 109 -15.66 -6.30 5.96
N ALA A 110 -15.14 -5.06 5.82
CA ALA A 110 -15.80 -3.88 6.37
C ALA A 110 -17.15 -3.60 5.71
N ALA A 111 -17.25 -3.74 4.39
CA ALA A 111 -18.51 -3.57 3.66
C ALA A 111 -19.57 -4.62 4.05
N VAL A 112 -19.17 -5.90 4.14
CA VAL A 112 -20.05 -7.00 4.58
C VAL A 112 -20.55 -6.75 6.01
N THR A 113 -19.65 -6.32 6.91
CA THR A 113 -20.03 -5.96 8.28
C THR A 113 -21.04 -4.81 8.29
N GLY A 114 -20.81 -3.75 7.52
CA GLY A 114 -21.72 -2.61 7.42
C GLY A 114 -23.10 -3.00 6.89
N LEU A 115 -23.17 -3.78 5.82
CA LEU A 115 -24.42 -4.28 5.25
C LEU A 115 -25.15 -5.24 6.20
N GLY A 116 -24.42 -6.10 6.90
CA GLY A 116 -24.99 -7.04 7.87
C GLY A 116 -25.66 -6.35 9.07
N LEU A 117 -25.33 -5.09 9.37
CA LEU A 117 -26.03 -4.31 10.39
C LEU A 117 -27.48 -3.95 9.99
N LEU A 118 -27.82 -4.04 8.70
CA LEU A 118 -29.18 -3.86 8.18
C LEU A 118 -30.04 -5.13 8.32
N ALA A 119 -29.48 -6.24 8.79
CA ALA A 119 -30.18 -7.50 8.97
C ALA A 119 -31.20 -7.45 10.13
N SER A 120 -31.88 -8.59 10.35
CA SER A 120 -32.78 -8.79 11.49
C SER A 120 -32.11 -8.45 12.83
N PRO A 121 -32.87 -8.17 13.92
CA PRO A 121 -32.29 -7.82 15.21
C PRO A 121 -31.25 -8.83 15.73
N THR A 122 -31.49 -10.13 15.53
CA THR A 122 -30.54 -11.19 15.88
C THR A 122 -29.32 -11.15 14.96
N GLY A 123 -29.51 -11.00 13.64
CA GLY A 123 -28.41 -10.88 12.68
C GLY A 123 -27.51 -9.69 12.97
N ARG A 124 -28.09 -8.52 13.30
CA ARG A 124 -27.35 -7.31 13.69
C ARG A 124 -26.47 -7.54 14.91
N LYS A 125 -26.98 -8.24 15.94
CA LYS A 125 -26.19 -8.56 17.14
C LYS A 125 -24.98 -9.44 16.81
N VAL A 126 -25.19 -10.47 15.99
CA VAL A 126 -24.11 -11.37 15.54
C VAL A 126 -23.06 -10.61 14.72
N VAL A 127 -23.50 -9.80 13.76
CA VAL A 127 -22.60 -8.99 12.91
C VAL A 127 -21.83 -7.95 13.73
N ALA A 128 -22.50 -7.28 14.67
CA ALA A 128 -21.84 -6.32 15.56
C ALA A 128 -20.79 -7.00 16.46
N ALA A 129 -21.13 -8.16 17.05
CA ALA A 129 -20.22 -8.90 17.91
C ALA A 129 -19.00 -9.42 17.14
N THR A 130 -19.21 -10.03 15.97
CA THR A 130 -18.13 -10.55 15.12
C THR A 130 -17.26 -9.43 14.55
N GLY A 131 -17.87 -8.32 14.11
CA GLY A 131 -17.17 -7.12 13.66
C GLY A 131 -16.31 -6.50 14.76
N ALA A 132 -16.85 -6.38 15.99
CA ALA A 132 -16.11 -5.88 17.14
C ALA A 132 -14.92 -6.81 17.50
N ALA A 133 -15.13 -8.13 17.51
CA ALA A 133 -14.07 -9.10 17.77
C ALA A 133 -12.95 -9.01 16.71
N ALA A 134 -13.30 -8.90 15.42
CA ALA A 134 -12.34 -8.73 14.34
C ALA A 134 -11.55 -7.42 14.48
N TYR A 135 -12.21 -6.32 14.86
CA TYR A 135 -11.58 -5.03 15.09
C TYR A 135 -10.55 -5.10 16.23
N VAL A 136 -10.93 -5.71 17.36
CA VAL A 136 -10.04 -5.90 18.53
C VAL A 136 -8.85 -6.78 18.15
N ALA A 137 -9.08 -7.89 17.44
CA ALA A 137 -8.01 -8.76 16.98
C ALA A 137 -7.02 -8.04 16.06
N ALA A 138 -7.51 -7.23 15.11
CA ALA A 138 -6.69 -6.41 14.23
C ALA A 138 -5.89 -5.37 15.02
N GLY A 139 -6.50 -4.70 16.00
CA GLY A 139 -5.84 -3.74 16.89
C GLY A 139 -4.71 -4.38 17.71
N LEU A 140 -4.94 -5.56 18.28
CA LEU A 140 -3.92 -6.33 19.00
C LEU A 140 -2.77 -6.77 18.07
N GLY A 141 -3.09 -7.18 16.84
CA GLY A 141 -2.09 -7.51 15.82
C GLY A 141 -1.22 -6.32 15.43
N ALA A 142 -1.84 -5.14 15.22
CA ALA A 142 -1.15 -3.89 14.95
C ALA A 142 -0.24 -3.49 16.12
N PHE A 143 -0.75 -3.58 17.36
CA PHE A 143 0.02 -3.31 18.57
C PHE A 143 1.27 -4.20 18.67
N ARG A 144 1.10 -5.52 18.54
CA ARG A 144 2.22 -6.49 18.61
C ARG A 144 3.25 -6.22 17.52
N THR A 145 2.80 -5.91 16.31
CA THR A 145 3.68 -5.60 15.18
C THR A 145 4.46 -4.31 15.42
N ALA A 146 3.80 -3.24 15.85
CA ALA A 146 4.44 -1.97 16.15
C ALA A 146 5.47 -2.11 17.28
N ARG A 147 5.13 -2.83 18.35
CA ARG A 147 6.05 -3.10 19.47
C ARG A 147 7.29 -3.87 19.01
N ARG A 148 7.12 -4.90 18.18
CA ARG A 148 8.22 -5.70 17.63
C ARG A 148 9.12 -4.91 16.68
N LEU A 149 8.55 -4.04 15.83
CA LEU A 149 9.34 -3.20 14.94
C LEU A 149 10.15 -2.17 15.71
N ARG A 150 9.53 -1.51 16.71
CA ARG A 150 10.21 -0.54 17.58
C ARG A 150 11.37 -1.17 18.36
N SER A 151 11.21 -2.40 18.85
CA SER A 151 12.31 -3.08 19.57
C SER A 151 13.46 -3.46 18.63
N LYS A 152 13.19 -3.69 17.35
CA LYS A 152 14.23 -4.05 16.35
C LYS A 152 14.90 -2.83 15.71
N ARG A 153 14.26 -1.67 15.71
CA ARG A 153 14.75 -0.42 15.11
C ARG A 153 14.62 0.74 16.09
N PRO A 154 15.38 0.74 17.21
CA PRO A 154 15.37 1.85 18.17
C PRO A 154 15.93 3.15 17.56
N ASP A 155 16.68 3.04 16.46
CA ASP A 155 17.26 4.13 15.66
C ASP A 155 16.20 4.94 14.89
N ILE A 156 15.05 4.36 14.58
CA ILE A 156 13.98 5.09 13.88
C ILE A 156 13.26 6.00 14.88
N ILE A 157 13.49 7.31 14.73
CA ILE A 157 12.78 8.36 15.46
C ILE A 157 11.33 8.42 14.93
N GLY A 158 10.48 7.55 15.49
CA GLY A 158 9.04 7.55 15.26
C GLY A 158 8.30 8.35 16.34
N PRO A 159 7.02 8.70 16.10
CA PRO A 159 6.20 9.28 17.16
C PRO A 159 6.15 8.34 18.37
N SER A 160 6.09 8.93 19.56
CA SER A 160 5.83 8.18 20.79
C SER A 160 4.57 7.32 20.64
N PHE A 161 4.54 6.22 21.38
CA PHE A 161 3.39 5.34 21.40
C PHE A 161 2.13 6.15 21.74
N HIS A 162 1.09 6.03 20.91
CA HIS A 162 -0.17 6.73 21.12
C HIS A 162 -1.31 5.70 21.17
N PRO A 163 -1.93 5.45 22.35
CA PRO A 163 -2.94 4.40 22.52
C PRO A 163 -4.15 4.61 21.61
N VAL A 164 -4.59 5.85 21.44
CA VAL A 164 -5.68 6.19 20.49
C VAL A 164 -5.25 5.88 19.05
N GLY A 165 -3.97 6.07 18.71
CA GLY A 165 -3.45 5.76 17.37
C GLY A 165 -3.52 4.26 17.07
N VAL A 166 -3.20 3.42 18.07
CA VAL A 166 -3.35 1.96 17.97
C VAL A 166 -4.81 1.55 17.88
N ALA A 167 -5.67 2.15 18.69
CA ALA A 167 -7.11 1.89 18.66
C ALA A 167 -7.74 2.26 17.32
N LEU A 168 -7.28 3.34 16.67
CA LEU A 168 -7.76 3.79 15.35
C LEU A 168 -7.07 3.10 14.17
N ALA A 169 -5.98 2.37 14.39
CA ALA A 169 -5.18 1.79 13.30
C ALA A 169 -5.99 0.87 12.37
N PRO A 170 -6.87 -0.04 12.85
CA PRO A 170 -7.69 -0.85 11.96
C PRO A 170 -8.65 -0.01 11.11
N ALA A 171 -9.29 1.01 11.70
CA ALA A 171 -10.17 1.92 10.96
C ALA A 171 -9.42 2.70 9.88
N LEU A 172 -8.24 3.25 10.21
CA LEU A 172 -7.40 3.98 9.26
C LEU A 172 -6.91 3.07 8.13
N ALA A 173 -6.49 1.85 8.44
CA ALA A 173 -6.08 0.87 7.45
C ALA A 173 -7.23 0.50 6.50
N THR A 174 -8.44 0.30 7.04
CA THR A 174 -9.65 0.07 6.24
C THR A 174 -9.96 1.26 5.35
N ALA A 175 -9.89 2.49 5.86
CA ALA A 175 -10.13 3.70 5.07
C ALA A 175 -9.11 3.85 3.93
N ILE A 176 -7.83 3.59 4.20
CA ILE A 176 -6.76 3.59 3.19
C ILE A 176 -7.03 2.53 2.11
N ASN A 177 -7.37 1.30 2.50
CA ASN A 177 -7.63 0.19 1.58
C ASN A 177 -8.90 0.43 0.74
N ALA A 178 -9.96 0.97 1.36
CA ALA A 178 -11.18 1.34 0.66
C ALA A 178 -10.93 2.49 -0.34
N SER A 179 -10.11 3.48 0.06
CA SER A 179 -9.72 4.56 -0.83
C SER A 179 -8.89 4.05 -2.02
N TRP A 180 -7.91 3.19 -1.77
CA TRP A 180 -7.17 2.51 -2.83
C TRP A 180 -8.10 1.69 -3.75
N LEU A 181 -9.02 0.90 -3.19
CA LEU A 181 -9.97 0.10 -3.96
C LEU A 181 -10.88 0.98 -4.84
N SER A 182 -11.37 2.10 -4.32
CA SER A 182 -12.16 3.05 -5.13
C SER A 182 -11.37 3.60 -6.33
N GLY A 183 -10.05 3.79 -6.16
CA GLY A 183 -9.14 4.12 -7.25
C GLY A 183 -9.06 3.01 -8.30
N VAL A 184 -8.90 1.76 -7.86
CA VAL A 184 -8.88 0.59 -8.76
C VAL A 184 -10.18 0.50 -9.56
N ILE A 185 -11.33 0.64 -8.90
CA ILE A 185 -12.65 0.62 -9.54
C ILE A 185 -12.75 1.75 -10.57
N GLN A 186 -12.38 2.98 -10.19
CA GLN A 186 -12.39 4.11 -11.11
C GLN A 186 -11.51 3.86 -12.34
N GLY A 187 -10.29 3.38 -12.14
CA GLY A 187 -9.34 3.12 -13.22
C GLY A 187 -9.79 2.04 -14.21
N ARG A 188 -10.68 1.12 -13.79
CA ARG A 188 -11.27 0.10 -14.69
C ARG A 188 -12.14 0.71 -15.80
N PHE A 189 -12.69 1.91 -15.58
CA PHE A 189 -13.58 2.60 -16.50
C PHE A 189 -12.88 3.71 -17.31
N MET A 190 -11.57 3.92 -17.11
CA MET A 190 -10.80 4.95 -17.82
C MET A 190 -10.14 4.39 -19.09
N LYS A 191 -10.09 5.20 -20.15
CA LYS A 191 -9.44 4.83 -21.42
C LYS A 191 -7.90 4.97 -21.33
N PRO A 192 -7.10 4.03 -21.88
CA PRO A 192 -5.65 3.93 -21.68
C PRO A 192 -4.77 5.09 -22.18
N ASP A 193 -5.27 5.93 -23.07
CA ASP A 193 -4.42 6.69 -24.00
C ASP A 193 -4.56 8.22 -23.88
N GLU A 194 -5.72 8.74 -23.48
CA GLU A 194 -5.93 10.21 -23.40
C GLU A 194 -5.98 10.77 -21.97
N THR A 195 -6.19 9.95 -20.94
CA THR A 195 -6.60 10.45 -19.62
C THR A 195 -5.59 10.29 -18.49
N TRP A 196 -4.57 9.44 -18.66
CA TRP A 196 -3.62 9.16 -17.59
C TRP A 196 -2.56 10.25 -17.48
N SER A 197 -2.04 10.77 -18.59
CA SER A 197 -0.99 11.81 -18.62
C SER A 197 -1.42 13.19 -18.13
N ALA A 198 -2.73 13.42 -17.88
CA ALA A 198 -3.30 14.74 -17.63
C ALA A 198 -3.75 15.00 -16.18
N ARG A 199 -3.53 14.08 -15.22
CA ARG A 199 -3.96 14.22 -13.81
C ARG A 199 -2.84 13.91 -12.82
#